data_AF-A0A7S0FAX2-F1
#
_entry.id   AF-A0A7S0FAX2-F1
#
_cell.length_a   1.000
_cell.length_b   1.000
_cell.length_c   1.000
_cell.angle_alpha   90.00
_cell.angle_beta   90.00
_cell.angle_gamma   90.00
#
_symmetry.space_group_name_H-M   'P 1'
#
loop_
_entity.id
_entity.type
_entity.pdbx_description
1 polymer ?
#
loop_
_entity_poly.entity_id
_entity_poly.type
_entity_poly.pdbx_seq_one_letter_code
_entity_poly.pdbx_strand_id
1 'polypeptide(L)'
;LGATVESGDGTARVVASLVAVPQRTPRCGTVLVSAATTTGGYGRALWYSWSLGTQTPSAARPLLQPAVDEAGHSATLVVSAERMWRAFAGLNATSVRPLVLEVQVRASNWLGHRASAVALIE
;
A
#
# COMPACT_ATOMS: atom_id res chain seq x y z
N LEU A 1 2.20 9.25 9.94
CA LEU A 1 0.85 9.75 10.28
C LEU A 1 0.04 8.56 10.74
N GLY A 2 -0.43 8.55 11.99
CA GLY A 2 -1.20 7.45 12.56
C GLY A 2 -2.53 7.97 13.08
N ALA A 3 -3.62 7.30 12.74
CA ALA A 3 -4.94 7.54 13.30
C ALA A 3 -5.43 6.25 13.97
N THR A 4 -5.95 6.38 15.18
CA THR A 4 -6.55 5.31 15.99
C THR A 4 -8.08 5.45 15.90
N VAL A 5 -8.84 4.35 15.90
CA VAL A 5 -10.31 4.40 15.88
C VAL A 5 -10.94 3.39 16.84
N GLU A 6 -11.99 3.88 17.50
CA GLU A 6 -12.83 3.29 18.54
C GLU A 6 -13.88 2.30 18.01
N SER A 7 -14.26 1.35 18.88
CA SER A 7 -15.27 0.31 18.65
C SER A 7 -16.68 0.85 18.90
N GLY A 8 -17.54 0.83 17.88
CA GLY A 8 -18.96 1.16 18.01
C GLY A 8 -19.85 0.08 17.38
N ASP A 9 -20.66 -0.55 18.24
CA ASP A 9 -21.89 -1.29 17.97
C ASP A 9 -21.91 -2.30 16.82
N GLY A 10 -21.40 -3.52 17.07
CA GLY A 10 -21.90 -4.81 16.54
C GLY A 10 -22.00 -5.02 15.02
N THR A 11 -21.69 -4.02 14.21
CA THR A 11 -21.86 -3.99 12.77
C THR A 11 -20.51 -4.20 12.12
N ALA A 12 -20.51 -5.01 11.07
CA ALA A 12 -19.31 -5.45 10.41
C ALA A 12 -18.65 -4.31 9.61
N ARG A 13 -17.89 -3.44 10.27
CA ARG A 13 -17.22 -2.29 9.63
C ARG A 13 -15.78 -2.65 9.24
N VAL A 14 -15.48 -2.53 7.94
CA VAL A 14 -14.10 -2.56 7.44
C VAL A 14 -13.59 -1.12 7.41
N VAL A 15 -12.44 -0.86 8.02
CA VAL A 15 -11.71 0.40 7.90
C VAL A 15 -10.33 0.05 7.38
N ALA A 16 -9.91 0.69 6.29
CA ALA A 16 -8.55 0.54 5.77
C ALA A 16 -7.73 1.75 6.23
N SER A 17 -6.53 1.50 6.76
CA SER A 17 -5.53 2.54 7.03
C SER A 17 -4.19 2.05 6.51
N LEU A 18 -3.43 2.93 5.87
CA LEU A 18 -2.12 2.62 5.34
C LEU A 18 -1.04 3.30 6.16
N VAL A 19 -0.06 2.51 6.58
CA VAL A 19 1.16 3.02 7.21
C VAL A 19 2.33 2.65 6.31
N ALA A 20 3.01 3.66 5.77
CA ALA A 20 4.29 3.50 5.11
C ALA A 20 5.41 3.77 6.12
N VAL A 21 6.26 2.78 6.37
CA VAL A 21 7.46 2.96 7.19
C VAL A 21 8.68 2.91 6.27
N PRO A 22 9.20 4.06 5.81
CA PRO A 22 10.53 4.09 5.23
C PRO A 22 11.53 3.80 6.36
N GLN A 23 12.15 2.63 6.35
CA GLN A 23 13.29 2.38 7.23
C GLN A 23 14.36 3.42 6.87
N ARG A 24 14.70 4.33 7.81
CA ARG A 24 15.67 5.40 7.55
C ARG A 24 17.04 4.81 7.19
N THR A 25 17.32 4.81 5.89
CA THR A 25 18.58 4.97 5.12
C THR A 25 19.80 4.09 5.47
N PRO A 26 20.34 3.37 4.47
CA PRO A 26 21.08 3.99 3.36
C PRO A 26 20.23 4.08 2.08
N ARG A 27 20.81 4.67 1.01
CA ARG A 27 20.28 4.54 -0.37
C ARG A 27 19.82 3.09 -0.54
N CYS A 28 18.54 2.85 -0.82
CA CYS A 28 17.90 1.52 -0.84
C CYS A 28 17.30 1.06 0.52
N GLY A 29 16.29 1.77 1.05
CA GLY A 29 15.40 1.24 2.09
C GLY A 29 14.23 0.46 1.49
N THR A 30 13.90 -0.72 2.06
CA THR A 30 12.64 -1.42 1.75
C THR A 30 11.47 -0.60 2.27
N VAL A 31 10.45 -0.42 1.42
CA VAL A 31 9.21 0.25 1.82
C VAL A 31 8.21 -0.82 2.24
N LEU A 32 7.86 -0.81 3.52
CA LEU A 32 6.78 -1.62 4.06
C LEU A 32 5.52 -0.77 4.12
N VAL A 33 4.46 -1.24 3.48
CA VAL A 33 3.13 -0.65 3.58
C VAL A 33 2.19 -1.67 4.21
N SER A 34 1.67 -1.39 5.40
CA SER A 34 0.74 -2.26 6.10
C SER A 34 -0.67 -1.67 6.14
N ALA A 35 -1.66 -2.54 5.96
CA ALA A 35 -3.06 -2.22 6.17
C ALA A 35 -3.47 -2.57 7.61
N ALA A 36 -3.91 -1.58 8.39
CA ALA A 36 -4.57 -1.83 9.67
C ALA A 36 -6.09 -1.96 9.43
N THR A 37 -6.69 -3.08 9.85
CA THR A 37 -8.12 -3.35 9.65
C THR A 37 -8.71 -4.14 10.83
N THR A 38 -9.95 -3.80 11.20
CA THR A 38 -10.75 -4.56 12.17
C THR A 38 -11.75 -5.45 11.44
N THR A 39 -11.80 -6.73 11.81
CA THR A 39 -12.77 -7.69 11.27
C THR A 39 -14.14 -7.42 11.87
N GLY A 40 -14.93 -6.66 11.13
CA GLY A 40 -16.37 -6.68 11.33
C GLY A 40 -16.95 -8.01 10.87
N GLY A 41 -17.36 -8.87 11.82
CA GLY A 41 -18.19 -10.06 11.58
C GLY A 41 -17.47 -11.41 11.66
N TYR A 42 -17.45 -12.01 12.86
CA TYR A 42 -17.22 -13.44 13.13
C TYR A 42 -15.80 -14.00 12.93
N GLY A 43 -14.74 -13.20 13.14
CA GLY A 43 -13.36 -13.72 13.19
C GLY A 43 -12.80 -14.25 11.87
N ARG A 44 -13.46 -13.96 10.73
CA ARG A 44 -12.98 -14.34 9.40
C ARG A 44 -11.96 -13.33 8.87
N ALA A 45 -10.97 -13.82 8.13
CA ALA A 45 -9.97 -12.99 7.47
C ALA A 45 -10.60 -12.06 6.43
N LEU A 46 -9.95 -10.92 6.20
CA LEU A 46 -10.30 -9.98 5.14
C LEU A 46 -9.57 -10.35 3.85
N TRP A 47 -10.18 -10.03 2.72
CA TRP A 47 -9.53 -10.03 1.42
C TRP A 47 -8.93 -8.67 1.14
N TYR A 48 -7.70 -8.66 0.63
CA TYR A 48 -6.98 -7.45 0.26
C TYR A 48 -6.72 -7.43 -1.25
N SER A 49 -6.67 -6.22 -1.80
CA SER A 49 -6.15 -5.98 -3.15
C SER A 49 -5.36 -4.68 -3.14
N TRP A 50 -4.19 -4.70 -3.76
CA TRP A 50 -3.28 -3.57 -3.86
C TRP A 50 -3.26 -3.01 -5.28
N SER A 51 -3.01 -1.71 -5.42
CA SER A 51 -2.82 -1.08 -6.73
C SER A 51 -1.95 0.17 -6.64
N LEU A 52 -1.27 0.49 -7.76
CA LEU A 52 -0.54 1.75 -7.93
C LEU A 52 -1.49 2.87 -8.39
N GLY A 53 -1.52 3.96 -7.65
CA GLY A 53 -2.33 5.13 -7.96
C GLY A 53 -1.73 6.01 -9.05
N THR A 54 -2.55 6.94 -9.56
CA THR A 54 -2.24 7.81 -10.72
C THR A 54 -1.02 8.69 -10.55
N GLN A 55 -0.65 9.04 -9.31
CA GLN A 55 0.54 9.85 -9.05
C GLN A 55 1.85 9.05 -9.23
N THR A 56 1.79 7.71 -9.25
CA THR A 56 2.96 6.87 -9.54
C THR A 56 3.39 7.03 -11.01
N PRO A 57 4.61 7.54 -11.28
CA PRO A 57 5.09 7.80 -12.63
C PRO A 57 4.99 6.58 -13.55
N SER A 58 4.57 6.79 -14.80
CA SER A 58 4.37 5.71 -15.78
C SER A 58 5.63 4.89 -16.03
N ALA A 59 6.81 5.53 -16.05
CA ALA A 59 8.09 4.85 -16.21
C ALA A 59 8.48 3.98 -15.00
N ALA A 60 7.99 4.31 -13.80
CA ALA A 60 8.24 3.54 -12.57
C ALA A 60 7.25 2.37 -12.39
N ARG A 61 6.05 2.46 -12.95
CA ARG A 61 4.98 1.45 -12.79
C ARG A 61 5.40 0.02 -13.15
N PRO A 62 6.02 -0.26 -14.32
CA PRO A 62 6.43 -1.62 -14.67
C PRO A 62 7.43 -2.24 -13.69
N LEU A 63 8.20 -1.41 -12.99
CA LEU A 63 9.22 -1.84 -12.04
C LEU A 63 8.65 -2.10 -10.63
N LEU A 64 7.49 -1.49 -10.33
CA LEU A 64 6.82 -1.58 -9.03
C LEU A 64 5.61 -2.52 -9.05
N GLN A 65 4.99 -2.74 -10.22
CA GLN A 65 3.84 -3.63 -10.39
C GLN A 65 4.10 -5.06 -9.88
N PRO A 66 5.28 -5.69 -10.09
CA PRO A 66 5.55 -7.02 -9.54
C PRO A 66 5.43 -7.08 -8.00
N ALA A 67 5.72 -5.99 -7.28
CA ALA A 67 5.55 -5.95 -5.82
C ALA A 67 4.07 -5.96 -5.43
N VAL A 68 3.24 -5.28 -6.21
CA VAL A 68 1.78 -5.28 -6.04
C VAL A 68 1.20 -6.66 -6.32
N ASP A 69 1.66 -7.30 -7.40
CA ASP A 69 1.21 -8.63 -7.78
C ASP A 69 1.61 -9.68 -6.73
N GLU A 70 2.84 -9.60 -6.21
CA GLU A 70 3.36 -10.47 -5.14
C GLU A 70 2.63 -10.27 -3.80
N ALA A 71 2.18 -9.05 -3.50
CA ALA A 71 1.40 -8.80 -2.29
C ALA A 71 0.07 -9.56 -2.32
N GLY A 72 -0.54 -9.76 -3.49
CA GLY A 72 -1.77 -10.53 -3.66
C GLY A 72 -2.85 -10.12 -2.65
N HIS A 73 -3.31 -11.07 -1.84
CA HIS A 73 -4.29 -10.87 -0.76
C HIS A 73 -3.67 -10.61 0.62
N SER A 74 -2.37 -10.30 0.70
CA SER A 74 -1.70 -9.96 1.95
C SER A 74 -2.18 -8.62 2.52
N ALA A 75 -2.22 -8.52 3.84
CA ALA A 75 -2.41 -7.25 4.54
C ALA A 75 -1.18 -6.32 4.45
N THR A 76 -0.09 -6.81 3.86
CA THR A 76 1.19 -6.11 3.73
C THR A 76 1.66 -6.11 2.29
N LEU A 77 2.03 -4.93 1.80
CA LEU A 77 2.80 -4.74 0.57
C LEU A 77 4.26 -4.48 0.94
N VAL A 78 5.17 -5.21 0.30
CA VAL A 78 6.62 -5.04 0.45
C VAL A 78 7.20 -4.60 -0.88
N VAL A 79 7.72 -3.38 -0.94
CA VAL A 79 8.47 -2.92 -2.10
C VAL A 79 9.95 -2.98 -1.76
N SER A 80 10.66 -3.89 -2.41
CA SER A 80 12.10 -4.05 -2.18
C SER A 80 12.86 -2.78 -2.58
N ALA A 81 13.95 -2.57 -1.89
CA ALA A 81 14.81 -1.44 -2.12
C ALA A 81 15.39 -1.39 -3.55
N GLU A 82 15.69 -2.57 -4.12
CA GLU A 82 16.15 -2.71 -5.51
C GLU A 82 15.09 -2.24 -6.51
N ARG A 83 13.81 -2.59 -6.29
CA ARG A 83 12.71 -2.14 -7.15
C ARG A 83 12.50 -0.63 -7.05
N MET A 84 12.54 -0.08 -5.84
CA MET A 84 12.50 1.37 -5.62
C MET A 84 13.66 2.08 -6.33
N TRP A 85 14.88 1.54 -6.21
CA TRP A 85 16.06 2.10 -6.87
C TRP A 85 15.95 2.03 -8.40
N ARG A 86 15.54 0.90 -8.97
CA ARG A 86 15.33 0.77 -10.42
C ARG A 86 14.28 1.75 -10.93
N ALA A 87 13.18 1.89 -10.18
CA ALA A 87 12.12 2.85 -10.49
C ALA A 87 12.67 4.28 -10.51
N PHE A 88 13.47 4.66 -9.51
CA PHE A 88 14.13 5.95 -9.46
C PHE A 88 15.16 6.16 -10.60
N ALA A 89 16.00 5.16 -10.87
CA ALA A 89 17.00 5.22 -11.94
C ALA A 89 16.35 5.37 -13.33
N GLY A 90 15.21 4.70 -13.57
CA GLY A 90 14.42 4.86 -14.79
C GLY A 90 13.85 6.27 -14.97
N LEU A 91 13.53 6.96 -13.87
CA LEU A 91 13.06 8.36 -13.90
C LEU A 91 14.20 9.37 -14.12
N ASN A 92 15.37 9.13 -13.53
CA ASN A 92 16.54 10.00 -13.77
C ASN A 92 16.99 9.98 -15.23
N ALA A 93 16.82 8.86 -15.95
CA ALA A 93 17.08 8.78 -17.38
C ALA A 93 16.09 9.61 -18.24
N THR A 94 14.98 10.08 -17.65
CA THR A 94 13.90 10.80 -18.34
C THR A 94 13.69 12.25 -17.85
N SER A 95 14.59 12.80 -17.02
CA SER A 95 14.64 14.22 -16.60
C SER A 95 13.41 14.80 -15.87
N VAL A 96 12.54 14.02 -15.21
CA VAL A 96 11.30 14.58 -14.63
C VAL A 96 10.90 13.97 -13.28
N ARG A 97 10.74 14.88 -12.29
CA ARG A 97 10.00 14.79 -11.01
C ARG A 97 10.54 13.83 -9.92
N PRO A 98 10.29 14.14 -8.63
CA PRO A 98 10.52 13.19 -7.54
C PRO A 98 9.70 11.92 -7.75
N LEU A 99 10.25 10.77 -7.33
CA LEU A 99 9.52 9.50 -7.34
C LEU A 99 8.43 9.58 -6.26
N VAL A 100 7.20 9.88 -6.68
CA VAL A 100 6.02 9.73 -5.81
C VAL A 100 5.44 8.35 -6.03
N LEU A 101 5.41 7.54 -4.99
CA LEU A 101 4.74 6.24 -4.98
C LEU A 101 3.38 6.38 -4.30
N GLU A 102 2.32 6.33 -5.09
CA GLU A 102 0.94 6.25 -4.61
C GLU A 102 0.51 4.78 -4.55
N VAL A 103 0.24 4.30 -3.34
CA VAL A 103 -0.26 2.95 -3.09
C VAL A 103 -1.68 3.05 -2.58
N GLN A 104 -2.56 2.22 -3.15
CA GLN A 104 -3.93 2.07 -2.70
C GLN A 104 -4.14 0.62 -2.24
N VAL A 105 -4.83 0.45 -1.12
CA VAL A 105 -5.32 -0.84 -0.66
C VAL A 105 -6.83 -0.81 -0.60
N ARG A 106 -7.45 -1.92 -0.98
CA ARG A 106 -8.85 -2.19 -0.70
C ARG A 106 -8.94 -3.43 0.16
N ALA A 107 -9.66 -3.32 1.27
CA ALA A 107 -10.01 -4.44 2.12
C ALA A 107 -11.50 -4.73 1.98
N SER A 108 -11.86 -6.02 1.94
CA SER A 108 -13.25 -6.46 1.90
C SER A 108 -13.49 -7.65 2.82
N ASN A 109 -14.67 -7.71 3.44
CA ASN A 109 -15.09 -8.88 4.22
C ASN A 109 -16.02 -9.79 3.42
N TRP A 110 -16.31 -10.96 3.99
CA TRP A 110 -17.20 -11.97 3.40
C TRP A 110 -18.66 -11.51 3.25
N LEU A 111 -19.06 -10.48 4.01
CA LEU A 111 -20.37 -9.83 3.90
C LEU A 111 -20.44 -8.82 2.74
N GLY A 112 -19.33 -8.59 2.03
CA GLY A 112 -19.25 -7.66 0.92
C GLY A 112 -19.02 -6.21 1.30
N HIS A 113 -18.82 -5.89 2.59
CA HIS A 113 -18.40 -4.56 3.03
C HIS A 113 -16.96 -4.30 2.60
N ARG A 114 -16.67 -3.05 2.22
CA ARG A 114 -15.37 -2.66 1.64
C ARG A 114 -14.91 -1.33 2.24
N ALA A 115 -13.60 -1.20 2.37
CA ALA A 115 -12.93 0.08 2.62
C ALA A 115 -11.67 0.19 1.78
N SER A 116 -11.27 1.42 1.50
CA SER A 116 -10.06 1.72 0.75
C SER A 116 -9.24 2.78 1.47
N ALA A 117 -7.93 2.69 1.33
CA ALA A 117 -6.99 3.68 1.84
C ALA A 117 -5.90 3.94 0.81
N VAL A 118 -5.35 5.14 0.85
CA VAL A 118 -4.32 5.63 -0.05
C VAL A 118 -3.16 6.16 0.77
N ALA A 119 -1.93 5.84 0.36
CA ALA A 119 -0.70 6.40 0.91
C ALA A 119 0.15 6.96 -0.22
N LEU A 120 0.70 8.15 0.01
CA LEU A 120 1.71 8.77 -0.84
C LEU A 120 3.06 8.64 -0.14
N ILE A 121 4.05 8.18 -0.89
CA ILE A 121 5.42 7.95 -0.42
C ILE A 121 6.34 8.74 -1.34
N GLU A 122 7.06 9.71 -0.78
CA GLU A 122 7.99 10.60 -1.48
C GLU A 122 9.44 10.26 -1.15
#